data_AF-X6MLT0-F1
#
_entry.id   AF-X6MLT0-F1
#
_cell.length_a   1.000
_cell.length_b   1.000
_cell.length_c   1.000
_cell.angle_alpha   90.00
_cell.angle_beta   90.00
_cell.angle_gamma   90.00
#
_symmetry.space_group_name_H-M   'P 1'
#
loop_
_entity.id
_entity.type
_entity.pdbx_description
1 polymer ?
#
loop_
_entity_poly.entity_id
_entity_poly.type
_entity_poly.pdbx_seq_one_letter_code
_entity_poly.pdbx_strand_id
1 'polypeptide(L)'
;MSEEDLQQKVIYHNGNIELVIKDLVQQSVEKEYKPEAERKVNELEDTEKKQEYEKIPNERSKSVQKEMEKTEIGETKPGINLQGYCNNEICLAAKAKLPAWINIGFDNITFISDKTSFNCPDCKKETVSLIVKAMFYNSEYSICANDDLIPVKDNNYQCSYTIKPALSYELKANKIKQHATSIEDLRERSEQAMNSVEINNLVTELQKYEIMVVKPPSLKGNERLLEKIQADYDGDFNQAFDIGRFTILCDNPTKLQTAVVVMKKAEQFNLIVSEDKDFFSNPSKTHHRFHNIKLFVPKHD
;
A
#
# COMPACT_ATOMS: atom_id res chain seq x y z
N MET A 1 -4.48 -20.48 -29.20
CA MET A 1 -3.75 -21.54 -29.92
C MET A 1 -4.65 -22.75 -29.92
N SER A 2 -4.92 -23.33 -31.09
CA SER A 2 -5.74 -24.53 -31.21
C SER A 2 -4.92 -25.78 -30.85
N GLU A 3 -5.58 -26.92 -30.64
CA GLU A 3 -4.89 -28.20 -30.40
C GLU A 3 -4.09 -28.65 -31.63
N GLU A 4 -4.61 -28.39 -32.83
CA GLU A 4 -3.98 -28.70 -34.12
C GLU A 4 -2.66 -27.92 -34.31
N ASP A 5 -2.63 -26.63 -33.92
CA ASP A 5 -1.44 -25.79 -33.96
C ASP A 5 -0.32 -26.35 -33.06
N LEU A 6 -0.69 -26.83 -31.87
CA LEU A 6 0.26 -27.39 -30.93
C LEU A 6 0.84 -28.71 -31.44
N GLN A 7 0.01 -29.56 -32.03
CA GLN A 7 0.45 -30.82 -32.65
C GLN A 7 1.42 -30.57 -33.80
N GLN A 8 1.15 -29.57 -34.67
CA GLN A 8 2.08 -29.21 -35.74
C GLN A 8 3.44 -28.72 -35.21
N LYS A 9 3.45 -27.93 -34.14
CA LYS A 9 4.70 -27.45 -33.52
C LYS A 9 5.51 -28.59 -32.90
N VAL A 10 4.85 -29.55 -32.27
CA VAL A 10 5.51 -30.76 -31.72
C VAL A 10 6.13 -31.58 -32.85
N ILE A 11 5.44 -31.74 -33.98
CA ILE A 11 5.99 -32.41 -35.17
C ILE A 11 7.19 -31.63 -35.73
N TYR A 12 7.06 -30.31 -35.89
CA TYR A 12 8.12 -29.44 -36.42
C TYR A 12 9.41 -29.50 -35.59
N HIS A 13 9.29 -29.61 -34.27
CA HIS A 13 10.42 -29.78 -33.36
C HIS A 13 10.81 -31.24 -33.09
N ASN A 14 10.34 -32.20 -33.91
CA ASN A 14 10.62 -33.64 -33.79
C ASN A 14 10.37 -34.19 -32.38
N GLY A 15 9.32 -33.71 -31.71
CA GLY A 15 8.96 -34.11 -30.35
C GLY A 15 9.81 -33.47 -29.24
N ASN A 16 10.72 -32.54 -29.55
CA ASN A 16 11.49 -31.83 -28.53
C ASN A 16 10.64 -30.75 -27.85
N ILE A 17 10.08 -31.10 -26.70
CA ILE A 17 9.17 -30.24 -25.91
C ILE A 17 9.85 -28.95 -25.44
N GLU A 18 11.15 -28.97 -25.13
CA GLU A 18 11.86 -27.77 -24.68
C GLU A 18 11.89 -26.68 -25.76
N LEU A 19 12.08 -27.07 -27.02
CA LEU A 19 12.07 -26.14 -28.15
C LEU A 19 10.66 -25.62 -28.44
N VAL A 20 9.64 -26.47 -28.31
CA VAL A 20 8.23 -26.06 -28.44
C VAL A 20 7.88 -25.00 -27.39
N ILE A 21 8.30 -25.20 -26.13
CA ILE A 21 8.05 -24.22 -25.06
C ILE A 21 8.77 -22.91 -25.34
N LYS A 22 10.04 -22.94 -25.77
CA LYS A 22 10.80 -21.71 -26.11
C LYS A 22 10.13 -20.93 -27.25
N ASP A 23 9.67 -21.63 -28.29
CA ASP A 23 8.97 -21.00 -29.41
C ASP A 23 7.62 -20.37 -28.98
N LEU A 24 6.86 -21.04 -28.10
CA LEU A 24 5.61 -20.50 -27.56
C LEU A 24 5.81 -19.26 -26.68
N VAL A 25 6.85 -19.26 -25.86
CA VAL A 25 7.21 -18.11 -25.02
C VAL A 25 7.65 -16.94 -25.91
N GLN A 26 8.50 -17.19 -26.91
CA GLN A 26 8.95 -16.16 -27.85
C GLN A 26 7.78 -15.50 -28.59
N GLN A 27 6.84 -16.29 -29.09
CA GLN A 27 5.65 -15.77 -29.78
C GLN A 27 4.72 -14.97 -28.86
N SER A 28 4.71 -15.27 -27.56
CA SER A 28 3.91 -14.54 -26.58
C SER A 28 4.53 -13.17 -26.28
N VAL A 29 5.86 -13.12 -26.15
CA VAL A 29 6.61 -11.87 -25.95
C VAL A 29 6.50 -10.97 -27.18
N GLU A 30 6.58 -11.53 -28.40
CA GLU A 30 6.43 -10.76 -29.64
C GLU A 30 5.01 -10.18 -29.82
N LYS A 31 3.99 -10.81 -29.25
CA LYS A 31 2.61 -10.27 -29.23
C LYS A 31 2.43 -9.13 -28.23
N GLU A 32 3.16 -9.15 -27.12
CA GLU A 32 3.13 -8.08 -26.12
C GLU A 32 3.89 -6.82 -26.56
N TYR A 33 4.95 -6.96 -27.38
CA TYR A 33 5.83 -5.83 -27.74
C TYR A 33 5.54 -5.14 -29.07
N LYS A 34 4.43 -5.43 -29.76
CA LYS A 34 4.06 -4.66 -30.96
C LYS A 34 3.58 -3.24 -30.58
N PRO A 35 4.22 -2.16 -31.07
CA PRO A 35 3.79 -0.80 -30.79
C PRO A 35 2.41 -0.50 -31.41
N GLU A 36 1.60 0.30 -30.70
CA GLU A 36 0.20 0.67 -31.02
C GLU A 36 -0.02 1.31 -32.40
N ALA A 37 1.05 1.64 -33.15
CA ALA A 37 0.96 2.20 -34.49
C ALA A 37 0.64 1.14 -35.57
N GLU A 38 0.99 -0.14 -35.40
CA GLU A 38 0.71 -1.20 -36.38
C GLU A 38 -0.66 -1.88 -36.18
N ARG A 39 -1.25 -1.79 -34.98
CA ARG A 39 -2.57 -2.40 -34.71
C ARG A 39 -3.71 -1.71 -35.46
N LYS A 40 -3.56 -0.44 -35.86
CA LYS A 40 -4.58 0.31 -36.61
C LYS A 40 -4.56 0.08 -38.13
N VAL A 41 -3.56 -0.61 -38.68
CA VAL A 41 -3.48 -0.88 -40.13
C VAL A 41 -4.13 -2.22 -40.48
N ASN A 42 -4.09 -3.21 -39.58
CA ASN A 42 -4.66 -4.54 -39.83
C ASN A 42 -6.17 -4.67 -39.54
N GLU A 43 -6.82 -3.64 -38.97
CA GLU A 43 -8.29 -3.62 -38.78
C GLU A 43 -9.05 -2.94 -39.94
N LEU A 44 -8.36 -2.42 -40.96
CA LEU A 44 -8.97 -1.69 -42.08
C LEU A 44 -9.02 -2.47 -43.41
N GLU A 45 -8.47 -3.69 -43.49
CA GLU A 45 -8.47 -4.49 -44.74
C GLU A 45 -9.50 -5.62 -44.81
N ASP A 46 -10.24 -5.91 -43.73
CA ASP A 46 -11.20 -7.05 -43.69
C ASP A 46 -12.68 -6.63 -43.66
N THR A 47 -13.03 -5.47 -44.25
CA THR A 47 -14.45 -5.06 -44.37
C THR A 47 -14.89 -4.75 -45.80
N GLU A 48 -14.57 -5.62 -46.75
CA GLU A 48 -15.34 -5.70 -48.00
C GLU A 48 -15.49 -7.15 -48.47
N LYS A 49 -16.52 -7.85 -47.97
CA LYS A 49 -17.43 -8.69 -48.77
C LYS A 49 -18.47 -9.44 -47.91
N LYS A 50 -19.74 -9.22 -48.31
CA LYS A 50 -20.93 -10.10 -48.19
C LYS A 50 -21.84 -9.95 -46.96
N GLN A 51 -22.87 -9.11 -47.14
CA GLN A 51 -24.32 -9.44 -47.07
C GLN A 51 -24.62 -10.96 -47.05
N GLU A 52 -25.63 -11.55 -46.40
CA GLU A 52 -26.87 -11.15 -45.72
C GLU A 52 -27.50 -12.51 -45.29
N TYR A 53 -28.06 -12.67 -44.08
CA TYR A 53 -29.22 -13.56 -43.78
C TYR A 53 -29.67 -13.41 -42.31
N GLU A 54 -31.00 -13.46 -42.13
CA GLU A 54 -31.79 -13.09 -40.96
C GLU A 54 -31.76 -14.04 -39.73
N LYS A 55 -32.01 -13.41 -38.55
CA LYS A 55 -32.81 -13.79 -37.36
C LYS A 55 -32.64 -15.18 -36.68
N ILE A 56 -32.26 -15.14 -35.39
CA ILE A 56 -33.06 -15.53 -34.19
C ILE A 56 -32.26 -15.11 -32.91
N PRO A 57 -32.92 -14.60 -31.85
CA PRO A 57 -32.25 -14.02 -30.68
C PRO A 57 -31.84 -15.09 -29.67
N ASN A 58 -30.64 -14.99 -29.10
CA ASN A 58 -30.29 -15.74 -27.90
C ASN A 58 -29.48 -14.89 -26.91
N GLU A 59 -29.93 -14.97 -25.68
CA GLU A 59 -29.47 -14.24 -24.50
C GLU A 59 -28.05 -14.61 -24.07
N ARG A 60 -27.47 -13.72 -23.26
CA ARG A 60 -26.32 -13.91 -22.34
C ARG A 60 -24.94 -14.01 -22.97
N SER A 61 -24.44 -12.89 -23.48
CA SER A 61 -23.04 -12.53 -23.27
C SER A 61 -22.97 -11.53 -22.11
N LYS A 62 -22.71 -12.02 -20.88
CA LYS A 62 -22.19 -11.19 -19.80
C LYS A 62 -20.85 -10.62 -20.30
N SER A 63 -20.87 -9.42 -20.84
CA SER A 63 -19.66 -8.64 -21.08
C SER A 63 -18.99 -8.48 -19.73
N VAL A 64 -17.86 -9.16 -19.54
CA VAL A 64 -16.96 -8.92 -18.42
C VAL A 64 -16.53 -7.47 -18.57
N GLN A 65 -17.18 -6.57 -17.83
CA GLN A 65 -16.74 -5.19 -17.71
C GLN A 65 -15.38 -5.25 -17.05
N LYS A 66 -14.34 -4.92 -17.83
CA LYS A 66 -13.02 -4.64 -17.28
C LYS A 66 -13.23 -3.52 -16.25
N GLU A 67 -13.04 -3.82 -14.97
CA GLU A 67 -13.07 -2.79 -13.93
C GLU A 67 -12.09 -1.69 -14.36
N MET A 68 -12.61 -0.50 -14.68
CA MET A 68 -11.77 0.66 -14.89
C MET A 68 -11.09 0.93 -13.56
N GLU A 69 -9.76 0.77 -13.50
CA GLU A 69 -8.93 1.32 -12.43
C GLU A 69 -9.37 2.78 -12.22
N LYS A 70 -10.00 3.04 -11.08
CA LYS A 70 -10.43 4.39 -10.73
C LYS A 70 -9.17 5.19 -10.45
N THR A 71 -8.77 6.02 -11.41
CA THR A 71 -7.66 6.95 -11.23
C THR A 71 -8.01 7.92 -10.10
N GLU A 72 -7.18 8.00 -9.07
CA GLU A 72 -7.32 8.96 -7.97
C GLU A 72 -6.28 10.07 -8.14
N ILE A 73 -6.54 11.26 -7.58
CA ILE A 73 -5.59 12.37 -7.62
C ILE A 73 -5.19 12.82 -6.21
N GLY A 74 -4.00 13.43 -6.10
CA GLY A 74 -3.44 13.84 -4.82
C GLY A 74 -2.57 12.75 -4.19
N GLU A 75 -1.87 13.12 -3.12
CA GLU A 75 -0.93 12.26 -2.41
C GLU A 75 -1.39 12.07 -0.97
N THR A 76 -1.31 10.84 -0.47
CA THR A 76 -1.45 10.56 0.96
C THR A 76 -0.12 10.73 1.68
N LYS A 77 -0.13 11.38 2.84
CA LYS A 77 1.06 11.56 3.70
C LYS A 77 0.71 11.25 5.16
N PRO A 78 1.70 11.13 6.06
CA PRO A 78 1.41 10.81 7.46
C PRO A 78 0.41 11.77 8.11
N GLY A 79 -0.45 11.25 8.98
CA GLY A 79 -1.57 11.94 9.61
C GLY A 79 -2.92 11.69 8.94
N ILE A 80 -3.80 12.68 9.00
CA ILE A 80 -5.16 12.64 8.43
C ILE A 80 -5.10 12.89 6.92
N ASN A 81 -5.75 12.01 6.17
CA ASN A 81 -5.99 12.16 4.74
C ASN A 81 -7.48 12.00 4.46
N LEU A 82 -8.08 12.96 3.76
CA LEU A 82 -9.49 12.94 3.38
C LEU A 82 -9.61 12.66 1.90
N GLN A 83 -10.58 11.83 1.50
CA GLN A 83 -10.95 11.62 0.11
C GLN A 83 -12.31 12.25 -0.17
N GLY A 84 -12.39 13.04 -1.23
CA GLY A 84 -13.66 13.60 -1.66
C GLY A 84 -13.69 13.98 -3.13
N TYR A 85 -14.77 14.63 -3.54
CA TYR A 85 -14.98 15.08 -4.93
C TYR A 85 -14.97 16.60 -5.04
N CYS A 86 -14.26 17.10 -6.06
CA CYS A 86 -14.23 18.51 -6.41
C CYS A 86 -15.53 18.90 -7.12
N ASN A 87 -16.15 20.01 -6.70
CA ASN A 87 -17.38 20.56 -7.29
C ASN A 87 -17.12 21.68 -8.32
N ASN A 88 -15.85 22.06 -8.54
CA ASN A 88 -15.49 23.13 -9.46
C ASN A 88 -15.58 22.63 -10.92
N GLU A 89 -16.60 23.06 -11.67
CA GLU A 89 -16.88 22.57 -13.02
C GLU A 89 -15.74 22.75 -14.03
N ILE A 90 -14.84 23.71 -13.80
CA ILE A 90 -13.65 23.92 -14.67
C ILE A 90 -12.46 23.03 -14.28
N CYS A 91 -12.49 22.38 -13.13
CA CYS A 91 -11.46 21.46 -12.63
C CYS A 91 -11.48 20.13 -13.41
N LEU A 92 -10.32 19.58 -13.77
CA LEU A 92 -10.25 18.32 -14.50
C LEU A 92 -10.73 17.16 -13.63
N ALA A 93 -10.36 17.19 -12.35
CA ALA A 93 -10.82 16.21 -11.35
C ALA A 93 -12.35 16.13 -11.28
N ALA A 94 -13.03 17.29 -11.29
CA ALA A 94 -14.48 17.38 -11.25
C ALA A 94 -15.11 16.84 -12.54
N LYS A 95 -14.60 17.26 -13.70
CA LYS A 95 -15.10 16.81 -15.02
C LYS A 95 -15.01 15.29 -15.20
N ALA A 96 -13.92 14.70 -14.73
CA ALA A 96 -13.70 13.25 -14.78
C ALA A 96 -14.26 12.50 -13.56
N LYS A 97 -14.87 13.20 -12.58
CA LYS A 97 -15.38 12.65 -11.32
C LYS A 97 -14.35 11.80 -10.57
N LEU A 98 -13.09 12.23 -10.60
CA LEU A 98 -12.00 11.53 -9.94
C LEU A 98 -12.01 11.85 -8.43
N PRO A 99 -11.87 10.85 -7.55
CA PRO A 99 -11.70 11.09 -6.14
C PRO A 99 -10.34 11.78 -5.89
N ALA A 100 -10.33 12.73 -4.97
CA ALA A 100 -9.17 13.54 -4.63
C ALA A 100 -8.77 13.36 -3.16
N TRP A 101 -7.50 13.01 -2.94
CA TRP A 101 -6.88 12.97 -1.63
C TRP A 101 -6.40 14.35 -1.19
N ILE A 102 -6.76 14.71 0.05
CA ILE A 102 -6.33 15.91 0.74
C ILE A 102 -5.60 15.47 2.00
N ASN A 103 -4.32 15.79 2.09
CA ASN A 103 -3.56 15.57 3.32
C ASN A 103 -3.70 16.78 4.25
N ILE A 104 -4.19 16.53 5.46
CA ILE A 104 -4.29 17.49 6.54
C ILE A 104 -3.03 17.40 7.43
N GLY A 105 -2.45 16.21 7.57
CA GLY A 105 -1.28 15.97 8.41
C GLY A 105 -1.64 15.61 9.85
N PHE A 106 -0.72 15.85 10.78
CA PHE A 106 -0.93 15.61 12.21
C PHE A 106 -1.66 16.81 12.83
N ASP A 107 -2.99 16.71 12.91
CA ASP A 107 -3.83 17.81 13.39
C ASP A 107 -5.08 17.28 14.10
N ASN A 108 -5.87 18.21 14.66
CA ASN A 108 -7.24 18.00 15.10
C ASN A 108 -8.19 18.85 14.24
N ILE A 109 -9.10 18.20 13.52
CA ILE A 109 -10.08 18.88 12.69
C ILE A 109 -11.50 18.45 13.02
N THR A 110 -12.43 19.37 12.79
CA THR A 110 -13.86 19.08 12.78
C THR A 110 -14.44 19.51 11.44
N PHE A 111 -15.28 18.67 10.84
CA PHE A 111 -15.93 19.01 9.58
C PHE A 111 -17.29 18.34 9.44
N ILE A 112 -18.16 18.94 8.61
CA ILE A 112 -19.44 18.34 8.20
C ILE A 112 -19.24 17.81 6.78
N SER A 113 -19.49 16.51 6.58
CA SER A 113 -19.01 15.77 5.41
C SER A 113 -19.49 16.27 4.05
N ASP A 114 -20.62 16.97 4.00
CA ASP A 114 -21.25 17.52 2.79
C ASP A 114 -21.31 19.06 2.74
N LYS A 115 -20.80 19.75 3.77
CA LYS A 115 -20.82 21.23 3.85
C LYS A 115 -19.43 21.84 3.90
N THR A 116 -18.47 21.18 4.53
CA THR A 116 -17.10 21.66 4.62
C THR A 116 -16.39 21.40 3.30
N SER A 117 -15.68 22.41 2.80
CA SER A 117 -14.89 22.30 1.58
C SER A 117 -13.40 22.28 1.90
N PHE A 118 -12.61 21.59 1.07
CA PHE A 118 -11.16 21.51 1.21
C PHE A 118 -10.47 21.83 -0.12
N ASN A 119 -9.20 22.19 -0.04
CA ASN A 119 -8.38 22.53 -1.20
C ASN A 119 -8.20 21.33 -2.13
N CYS A 120 -8.70 21.45 -3.35
CA CYS A 120 -8.53 20.44 -4.38
C CYS A 120 -7.05 20.37 -4.82
N PRO A 121 -6.42 19.19 -4.86
CA PRO A 121 -5.04 19.05 -5.30
C PRO A 121 -4.83 19.41 -6.78
N ASP A 122 -5.86 19.36 -7.62
CA ASP A 122 -5.81 19.75 -9.03
C ASP A 122 -5.95 21.28 -9.19
N CYS A 123 -7.13 21.83 -8.90
CA CYS A 123 -7.39 23.26 -9.14
C CYS A 123 -6.93 24.20 -8.01
N LYS A 124 -6.41 23.69 -6.89
CA LYS A 124 -5.93 24.44 -5.70
C LYS A 124 -6.96 25.34 -5.02
N LYS A 125 -8.26 25.18 -5.35
CA LYS A 125 -9.37 25.92 -4.73
C LYS A 125 -10.08 25.06 -3.70
N GLU A 126 -10.65 25.69 -2.69
CA GLU A 126 -11.45 25.07 -1.64
C GLU A 126 -12.81 24.60 -2.17
N THR A 127 -12.81 23.44 -2.83
CA THR A 127 -13.90 22.98 -3.71
C THR A 127 -14.17 21.49 -3.57
N VAL A 128 -13.40 20.77 -2.77
CA VAL A 128 -13.69 19.37 -2.44
C VAL A 128 -14.67 19.36 -1.27
N SER A 129 -15.96 19.18 -1.56
CA SER A 129 -17.03 19.37 -0.57
C SER A 129 -17.80 18.09 -0.21
N LEU A 130 -17.61 17.01 -0.95
CA LEU A 130 -18.23 15.71 -0.66
C LEU A 130 -17.15 14.75 -0.17
N ILE A 131 -16.91 14.73 1.14
CA ILE A 131 -15.94 13.82 1.75
C ILE A 131 -16.59 12.46 1.96
N VAL A 132 -16.00 11.43 1.36
CA VAL A 132 -16.52 10.06 1.37
C VAL A 132 -15.65 9.08 2.15
N LYS A 133 -14.39 9.46 2.41
CA LYS A 133 -13.43 8.60 3.12
C LYS A 133 -12.46 9.43 3.94
N ALA A 134 -12.09 8.92 5.11
CA ALA A 134 -10.95 9.39 5.89
C ALA A 134 -9.95 8.24 6.02
N MET A 135 -8.67 8.55 5.89
CA MET A 135 -7.57 7.62 6.07
C MET A 135 -6.57 8.23 7.05
N PHE A 136 -6.27 7.47 8.09
CA PHE A 136 -5.17 7.76 9.00
C PHE A 136 -3.96 6.96 8.54
N TYR A 137 -2.84 7.64 8.39
CA TYR A 137 -1.60 7.03 7.89
C TYR A 137 -0.44 7.33 8.83
N ASN A 138 0.23 6.30 9.33
CA ASN A 138 1.37 6.38 10.26
C ASN A 138 1.10 7.36 11.41
N SER A 139 -0.01 7.14 12.12
CA SER A 139 -0.46 8.02 13.20
C SER A 139 -1.21 7.25 14.27
N GLU A 140 -1.06 7.69 15.53
CA GLU A 140 -2.07 7.46 16.56
C GLU A 140 -3.24 8.39 16.28
N TYR A 141 -4.46 7.87 16.28
CA TYR A 141 -5.61 8.66 15.85
C TYR A 141 -6.85 8.44 16.68
N SER A 142 -7.79 9.38 16.53
CA SER A 142 -9.17 9.20 16.93
C SER A 142 -10.12 9.73 15.88
N ILE A 143 -11.25 9.05 15.71
CA ILE A 143 -12.37 9.47 14.87
C ILE A 143 -13.66 9.33 15.67
N CYS A 144 -14.47 10.39 15.66
CA CYS A 144 -15.78 10.42 16.29
C CYS A 144 -16.78 11.03 15.32
N ALA A 145 -17.87 10.33 15.02
CA ALA A 145 -19.02 10.93 14.37
C ALA A 145 -20.00 11.46 15.42
N ASN A 146 -20.82 12.45 15.08
CA ASN A 146 -21.80 13.02 16.00
C ASN A 146 -22.96 12.07 16.37
N ASP A 147 -23.17 10.98 15.62
CA ASP A 147 -24.09 9.90 15.95
C ASP A 147 -23.44 8.79 16.81
N ASP A 148 -22.13 8.83 17.00
CA ASP A 148 -21.38 7.86 17.80
C ASP A 148 -21.29 8.31 19.26
N LEU A 149 -21.49 7.37 20.19
CA LEU A 149 -21.33 7.61 21.63
C LEU A 149 -19.88 7.50 22.10
N ILE A 150 -19.04 6.77 21.36
CA ILE A 150 -17.66 6.47 21.76
C ILE A 150 -16.73 6.67 20.56
N PRO A 151 -15.71 7.54 20.68
CA PRO A 151 -14.73 7.73 19.61
C PRO A 151 -13.90 6.45 19.42
N VAL A 152 -13.65 6.08 18.17
CA VAL A 152 -12.68 5.03 17.85
C VAL A 152 -11.28 5.61 18.03
N LYS A 153 -10.40 4.89 18.73
CA LYS A 153 -8.99 5.25 18.95
C LYS A 153 -8.11 4.06 18.60
N ASP A 154 -7.04 4.30 17.85
CA ASP A 154 -6.12 3.24 17.42
C ASP A 154 -4.75 3.81 16.98
N ASN A 155 -3.79 2.95 16.69
CA ASN A 155 -2.43 3.31 16.27
C ASN A 155 -1.88 2.44 15.12
N ASN A 156 -2.47 2.58 13.93
CA ASN A 156 -2.12 1.77 12.75
C ASN A 156 -1.23 2.51 11.73
N TYR A 157 -0.45 1.75 10.95
CA TYR A 157 0.24 2.28 9.76
C TYR A 157 -0.74 2.84 8.75
N GLN A 158 -1.86 2.17 8.53
CA GLN A 158 -2.90 2.67 7.64
C GLN A 158 -4.26 2.16 8.10
N CYS A 159 -5.20 3.06 8.33
CA CYS A 159 -6.59 2.71 8.59
C CYS A 159 -7.51 3.63 7.80
N SER A 160 -8.60 3.08 7.26
CA SER A 160 -9.56 3.80 6.43
C SER A 160 -10.98 3.67 6.98
N TYR A 161 -11.69 4.79 7.02
CA TYR A 161 -13.07 4.91 7.45
C TYR A 161 -13.93 5.48 6.33
N THR A 162 -15.10 4.88 6.11
CA THR A 162 -16.13 5.45 5.24
C THR A 162 -16.81 6.61 5.97
N ILE A 163 -16.91 7.76 5.31
CA ILE A 163 -17.55 8.97 5.84
C ILE A 163 -18.97 9.04 5.29
N LYS A 164 -19.96 9.14 6.19
CA LYS A 164 -21.36 9.27 5.80
C LYS A 164 -21.68 10.75 5.51
N PRO A 165 -22.46 11.07 4.47
CA PRO A 165 -22.93 12.43 4.21
C PRO A 165 -23.74 13.01 5.39
N ALA A 166 -23.76 14.34 5.51
CA ALA A 166 -24.52 15.12 6.49
C ALA A 166 -24.17 14.91 7.98
N LEU A 167 -23.18 14.06 8.31
CA LEU A 167 -22.67 13.92 9.66
C LEU A 167 -21.50 14.86 9.93
N SER A 168 -21.33 15.20 11.20
CA SER A 168 -20.15 15.95 11.67
C SER A 168 -19.14 14.97 12.24
N TYR A 169 -17.88 15.14 11.87
CA TYR A 169 -16.77 14.32 12.32
C TYR A 169 -15.74 15.15 13.06
N GLU A 170 -15.23 14.62 14.16
CA GLU A 170 -14.02 15.08 14.84
C GLU A 170 -12.91 14.06 14.60
N LEU A 171 -11.82 14.49 13.96
CA LEU A 171 -10.67 13.66 13.64
C LEU A 171 -9.42 14.23 14.33
N LYS A 172 -8.64 13.36 14.97
CA LYS A 172 -7.35 13.71 15.53
C LYS A 172 -6.30 12.73 15.05
N ALA A 173 -5.11 13.22 14.68
CA ALA A 173 -3.95 12.39 14.43
C ALA A 173 -2.69 12.98 15.06
N ASN A 174 -1.93 12.12 15.74
CA ASN A 174 -0.62 12.42 16.31
C ASN A 174 0.43 11.47 15.74
N LYS A 175 1.70 11.86 15.84
CA LYS A 175 2.82 10.96 15.53
C LYS A 175 2.78 9.77 16.50
N ILE A 176 3.05 8.57 15.98
CA ILE A 176 3.16 7.35 16.80
C ILE A 176 4.33 7.49 17.79
N LYS A 177 4.12 7.08 19.03
CA LYS A 177 5.09 7.07 20.13
C LYS A 177 5.18 5.68 20.79
N GLN A 178 6.16 5.50 21.68
CA GLN A 178 6.42 4.27 22.42
C GLN A 178 5.71 4.19 23.80
N HIS A 179 5.02 5.25 24.23
CA HIS A 179 4.34 5.42 25.53
C HIS A 179 5.11 5.01 26.80
N ALA A 180 6.43 4.93 26.73
CA ALA A 180 7.27 4.62 27.87
C ALA A 180 7.30 5.78 28.88
N THR A 181 7.41 5.41 30.16
CA THR A 181 7.48 6.34 31.29
C THR A 181 8.91 6.76 31.64
N SER A 182 9.90 5.95 31.25
CA SER A 182 11.33 6.24 31.37
C SER A 182 12.14 5.52 30.29
N ILE A 183 13.45 5.76 30.22
CA ILE A 183 14.35 5.06 29.29
C ILE A 183 14.52 3.60 29.68
N GLU A 184 14.57 3.30 30.98
CA GLU A 184 14.63 1.94 31.51
C GLU A 184 13.38 1.15 31.13
N ASP A 185 12.21 1.78 31.31
CA ASP A 185 10.91 1.23 30.89
C ASP A 185 10.88 0.96 29.38
N LEU A 186 11.33 1.92 28.57
CA LEU A 186 11.43 1.78 27.12
C LEU A 186 12.31 0.60 26.71
N ARG A 187 13.45 0.40 27.39
CA ARG A 187 14.38 -0.70 27.12
C ARG A 187 13.79 -2.04 27.52
N GLU A 188 13.17 -2.12 28.70
CA GLU A 188 12.55 -3.33 29.20
C GLU A 188 11.44 -3.80 28.25
N ARG A 189 10.54 -2.89 27.85
CA ARG A 189 9.47 -3.17 26.87
C ARG A 189 10.04 -3.60 25.53
N SER A 190 11.10 -2.94 25.05
CA SER A 190 11.78 -3.31 23.81
C SER A 190 12.39 -4.72 23.87
N GLU A 191 12.97 -5.10 25.02
CA GLU A 191 13.55 -6.44 25.24
C GLU A 191 12.43 -7.49 25.25
N GLN A 192 11.37 -7.24 26.02
CA GLN A 192 10.21 -8.13 26.09
C GLN A 192 9.55 -8.31 24.72
N ALA A 193 9.33 -7.22 23.98
CA ALA A 193 8.77 -7.24 22.64
C ALA A 193 9.65 -8.05 21.66
N MET A 194 10.97 -7.87 21.70
CA MET A 194 11.90 -8.64 20.85
C MET A 194 11.97 -10.13 21.18
N ASN A 195 11.60 -10.52 22.40
CA ASN A 195 11.56 -11.91 22.87
C ASN A 195 10.13 -12.48 22.89
N SER A 196 9.15 -11.70 22.42
CA SER A 196 7.74 -12.05 22.43
C SER A 196 7.40 -13.19 21.46
N VAL A 197 6.28 -13.87 21.73
CA VAL A 197 5.77 -14.95 20.86
C VAL A 197 5.37 -14.39 19.49
N GLU A 198 4.89 -13.15 19.47
CA GLU A 198 4.48 -12.39 18.30
C GLU A 198 5.65 -12.23 17.31
N ILE A 199 6.82 -11.77 17.78
CA ILE A 199 8.04 -11.68 16.96
C ILE A 199 8.56 -13.07 16.59
N ASN A 200 8.56 -14.04 17.50
CA ASN A 200 9.02 -15.39 17.19
C ASN A 200 8.16 -16.07 16.11
N ASN A 201 6.85 -15.86 16.12
CA ASN A 201 5.94 -16.38 15.09
C ASN A 201 6.20 -15.74 13.74
N LEU A 202 6.41 -14.42 13.69
CA LEU A 202 6.79 -13.70 12.47
C LEU A 202 8.11 -14.24 11.90
N VAL A 203 9.13 -14.43 12.74
CA VAL A 203 10.43 -14.98 12.34
C VAL A 203 10.27 -16.41 11.81
N THR A 204 9.47 -17.24 12.48
CA THR A 204 9.18 -18.61 12.06
C THR A 204 8.49 -18.62 10.69
N GLU A 205 7.55 -17.70 10.44
CA GLU A 205 6.89 -17.58 9.14
C GLU A 205 7.88 -17.20 8.04
N LEU A 206 8.74 -16.20 8.27
CA LEU A 206 9.79 -15.81 7.32
C LEU A 206 10.72 -17.00 6.99
N GLN A 207 11.10 -17.78 8.00
CA GLN A 207 11.97 -18.95 7.84
C GLN A 207 11.34 -20.07 6.99
N LYS A 208 10.01 -20.20 6.95
CA LYS A 208 9.32 -21.16 6.04
C LYS A 208 9.61 -20.89 4.56
N TYR A 209 9.92 -19.64 4.22
CA TYR A 209 10.30 -19.22 2.87
C TYR A 209 11.83 -19.19 2.66
N GLU A 210 12.60 -19.84 3.56
CA GLU A 210 14.07 -19.87 3.54
C GLU A 210 14.69 -18.45 3.57
N ILE A 211 14.02 -17.53 4.27
CA ILE A 211 14.50 -16.17 4.49
C ILE A 211 15.28 -16.13 5.80
N MET A 212 16.51 -15.62 5.74
CA MET A 212 17.38 -15.53 6.92
C MET A 212 17.03 -14.29 7.75
N VAL A 213 16.84 -14.49 9.05
CA VAL A 213 16.65 -13.41 10.02
C VAL A 213 17.82 -13.39 10.99
N VAL A 214 18.49 -12.24 11.07
CA VAL A 214 19.64 -12.00 11.95
C VAL A 214 19.22 -11.07 13.07
N LYS A 215 19.16 -11.58 14.30
CA LYS A 215 18.91 -10.79 15.51
C LYS A 215 20.24 -10.41 16.15
N PRO A 216 20.50 -9.12 16.46
CA PRO A 216 21.63 -8.72 17.28
C PRO A 216 21.59 -9.44 18.65
N PRO A 217 22.74 -9.74 19.26
CA PRO A 217 22.80 -10.48 20.51
C PRO A 217 22.21 -9.70 21.70
N SER A 218 22.12 -8.38 21.58
CA SER A 218 21.55 -7.50 22.60
C SER A 218 20.90 -6.28 21.94
N LEU A 219 20.03 -5.60 22.70
CA LEU A 219 19.52 -4.29 22.34
C LEU A 219 20.65 -3.28 22.14
N LYS A 220 20.32 -2.17 21.47
CA LYS A 220 21.23 -1.03 21.35
C LYS A 220 21.80 -0.64 22.72
N GLY A 221 23.12 -0.45 22.82
CA GLY A 221 23.79 -0.05 24.06
C GLY A 221 23.31 1.30 24.59
N ASN A 222 23.35 1.48 25.92
CA ASN A 222 22.81 2.67 26.60
C ASN A 222 23.41 3.99 26.11
N GLU A 223 24.74 4.09 26.04
CA GLU A 223 25.43 5.32 25.61
C GLU A 223 24.96 5.75 24.21
N ARG A 224 24.99 4.82 23.25
CA ARG A 224 24.54 5.07 21.88
C ARG A 224 23.05 5.39 21.76
N LEU A 225 22.22 4.80 22.62
CA LEU A 225 20.78 5.10 22.66
C LEU A 225 20.56 6.54 23.15
N LEU A 226 21.23 6.96 24.23
CA LEU A 226 21.13 8.30 24.78
C LEU A 226 21.63 9.36 23.80
N GLU A 227 22.79 9.14 23.18
CA GLU A 227 23.31 10.01 22.13
C GLU A 227 22.30 10.20 20.99
N LYS A 228 21.70 9.10 20.54
CA LYS A 228 20.70 9.12 19.48
C LYS A 228 19.43 9.86 19.90
N ILE A 229 18.92 9.61 21.12
CA ILE A 229 17.73 10.29 21.63
C ILE A 229 17.97 11.80 21.68
N GLN A 230 19.14 12.22 22.14
CA GLN A 230 19.50 13.63 22.20
C GLN A 230 19.65 14.25 20.81
N ALA A 231 20.33 13.57 19.87
CA ALA A 231 20.65 14.11 18.56
C ALA A 231 19.48 14.05 17.56
N ASP A 232 18.76 12.94 17.51
CA ASP A 232 17.72 12.66 16.51
C ASP A 232 16.32 13.09 16.99
N TYR A 233 16.08 13.11 18.30
CA TYR A 233 14.74 13.26 18.88
C TYR A 233 14.62 14.38 19.93
N ASP A 234 15.64 15.25 20.06
CA ASP A 234 15.66 16.39 20.99
C ASP A 234 15.34 15.99 22.44
N GLY A 235 15.82 14.80 22.86
CA GLY A 235 15.57 14.27 24.19
C GLY A 235 14.27 13.47 24.35
N ASP A 236 13.37 13.45 23.37
CA ASP A 236 12.12 12.69 23.44
C ASP A 236 12.37 11.20 23.14
N PHE A 237 12.64 10.42 24.19
CA PHE A 237 12.88 8.98 24.08
C PHE A 237 11.69 8.21 23.52
N ASN A 238 10.47 8.74 23.60
CA ASN A 238 9.28 8.09 23.06
C ASN A 238 9.23 8.06 21.52
N GLN A 239 10.16 8.75 20.85
CA GLN A 239 10.34 8.70 19.39
C GLN A 239 11.41 7.68 18.95
N ALA A 240 12.07 6.98 19.89
CA ALA A 240 13.11 6.00 19.57
C ALA A 240 12.54 4.60 19.30
N PHE A 241 12.30 4.28 18.03
CA PHE A 241 11.77 2.97 17.60
C PHE A 241 12.84 1.92 17.24
N ASP A 242 14.13 2.29 17.17
CA ASP A 242 15.21 1.43 16.68
C ASP A 242 16.07 0.84 17.82
N ILE A 243 15.42 0.48 18.93
CA ILE A 243 16.04 -0.10 20.14
C ILE A 243 16.15 -1.62 19.99
N GLY A 244 15.00 -2.27 19.83
CA GLY A 244 14.87 -3.64 19.35
C GLY A 244 14.91 -3.65 17.82
N ARG A 245 15.72 -4.54 17.24
CA ARG A 245 15.82 -4.67 15.78
C ARG A 245 16.26 -6.07 15.40
N PHE A 246 15.92 -6.49 14.19
CA PHE A 246 16.52 -7.62 13.51
C PHE A 246 16.70 -7.25 12.03
N THR A 247 17.58 -7.96 11.34
CA THR A 247 17.84 -7.76 9.92
C THR A 247 17.36 -8.97 9.15
N ILE A 248 16.55 -8.74 8.12
CA ILE A 248 16.13 -9.78 7.19
C ILE A 248 17.09 -9.76 6.01
N LEU A 249 17.77 -10.88 5.74
CA LEU A 249 18.69 -11.01 4.62
C LEU A 249 18.01 -11.79 3.50
N CYS A 250 17.91 -11.16 2.33
CA CYS A 250 17.32 -11.74 1.13
C CYS A 250 18.40 -11.84 0.05
N ASP A 251 18.60 -13.04 -0.48
CA ASP A 251 19.60 -13.32 -1.52
C ASP A 251 19.10 -12.98 -2.93
N ASN A 252 17.79 -12.75 -3.11
CA ASN A 252 17.18 -12.41 -4.38
C ASN A 252 15.94 -11.50 -4.22
N PRO A 253 15.50 -10.82 -5.29
CA PRO A 253 14.35 -9.90 -5.25
C PRO A 253 13.03 -10.57 -4.85
N THR A 254 12.82 -11.84 -5.23
CA THR A 254 11.60 -12.58 -4.87
C THR A 254 11.50 -12.77 -3.36
N LYS A 255 12.59 -13.19 -2.70
CA LYS A 255 12.62 -13.30 -1.22
C LYS A 255 12.40 -11.95 -0.53
N LEU A 256 12.94 -10.85 -1.08
CA LEU A 256 12.68 -9.51 -0.57
C LEU A 256 11.19 -9.16 -0.66
N GLN A 257 10.56 -9.37 -1.82
CA GLN A 257 9.12 -9.12 -1.99
C GLN A 257 8.29 -10.01 -1.06
N THR A 258 8.62 -11.30 -0.93
CA THR A 258 7.97 -12.22 0.00
C THR A 258 8.11 -11.74 1.45
N ALA A 259 9.31 -11.33 1.87
CA ALA A 259 9.54 -10.78 3.20
C ALA A 259 8.65 -9.56 3.47
N VAL A 260 8.59 -8.62 2.53
CA VAL A 260 7.75 -7.42 2.64
C VAL A 260 6.27 -7.80 2.75
N VAL A 261 5.79 -8.76 1.94
CA VAL A 261 4.40 -9.23 2.01
C VAL A 261 4.08 -9.88 3.37
N VAL A 262 4.98 -10.71 3.90
CA VAL A 262 4.83 -11.32 5.24
C VAL A 262 4.82 -10.23 6.32
N MET A 263 5.75 -9.27 6.26
CA MET A 263 5.81 -8.16 7.21
C MET A 263 4.57 -7.27 7.16
N LYS A 264 3.96 -7.07 5.98
CA LYS A 264 2.71 -6.31 5.82
C LYS A 264 1.48 -7.03 6.38
N LYS A 265 1.56 -8.34 6.58
CA LYS A 265 0.53 -9.15 7.27
C LYS A 265 0.78 -9.24 8.78
N ALA A 266 1.44 -8.23 9.36
CA ALA A 266 1.78 -8.14 10.78
C ALA A 266 0.59 -8.46 11.72
N GLU A 267 -0.62 -8.04 11.34
CA GLU A 267 -1.85 -8.27 12.12
C GLU A 267 -2.08 -9.77 12.43
N GLN A 268 -1.66 -10.68 11.55
CA GLN A 268 -1.79 -12.13 11.74
C GLN A 268 -0.96 -12.65 12.91
N PHE A 269 0.04 -11.88 13.33
CA PHE A 269 0.92 -12.18 14.46
C PHE A 269 0.61 -11.31 15.68
N ASN A 270 -0.51 -10.58 15.68
CA ASN A 270 -0.84 -9.53 16.66
C ASN A 270 0.22 -8.41 16.72
N LEU A 271 0.80 -8.09 15.56
CA LEU A 271 1.74 -6.99 15.38
C LEU A 271 1.07 -5.90 14.54
N ILE A 272 1.48 -4.66 14.74
CA ILE A 272 1.03 -3.53 13.92
C ILE A 272 2.22 -3.01 13.14
N VAL A 273 2.07 -2.87 11.82
CA VAL A 273 3.03 -2.06 11.05
C VAL A 273 2.82 -0.62 11.49
N SER A 274 3.88 0.09 11.86
CA SER A 274 3.81 1.52 12.22
C SER A 274 4.48 2.39 11.15
N GLU A 275 5.50 1.88 10.46
CA GLU A 275 6.16 2.59 9.36
C GLU A 275 6.62 1.60 8.30
N ASP A 276 6.49 1.99 7.02
CA ASP A 276 6.97 1.23 5.88
C ASP A 276 7.69 2.18 4.90
N LYS A 277 9.00 2.00 4.73
CA LYS A 277 9.85 2.81 3.85
C LYS A 277 10.66 1.93 2.91
N ASP A 278 10.31 1.98 1.63
CA ASP A 278 11.05 1.36 0.54
C ASP A 278 12.16 2.31 0.04
N PHE A 279 13.41 2.05 0.44
CA PHE A 279 14.61 2.69 -0.12
C PHE A 279 15.32 1.81 -1.16
N PHE A 280 14.72 0.71 -1.58
CA PHE A 280 15.22 -0.16 -2.63
C PHE A 280 14.88 0.41 -4.00
N SER A 281 13.59 0.74 -4.21
CA SER A 281 13.08 1.35 -5.43
C SER A 281 13.37 2.86 -5.48
N ASN A 282 13.37 3.50 -4.31
CA ASN A 282 13.61 4.94 -4.15
C ASN A 282 14.93 5.16 -3.38
N PRO A 283 16.08 5.30 -4.06
CA PRO A 283 17.37 5.31 -3.39
C PRO A 283 17.46 6.39 -2.31
N SER A 284 18.05 6.03 -1.18
CA SER A 284 18.33 6.98 -0.09
C SER A 284 19.37 8.03 -0.53
N LYS A 285 19.53 9.10 0.28
CA LYS A 285 20.53 10.16 0.05
C LYS A 285 21.97 9.62 -0.08
N THR A 286 22.26 8.47 0.52
CA THR A 286 23.58 7.82 0.52
C THR A 286 23.69 6.72 -0.52
N HIS A 287 22.70 6.56 -1.40
CA HIS A 287 22.57 5.46 -2.37
C HIS A 287 22.51 4.06 -1.74
N HIS A 288 22.42 3.97 -0.42
CA HIS A 288 22.19 2.70 0.26
C HIS A 288 20.75 2.23 0.00
N ARG A 289 20.60 0.96 -0.40
CA ARG A 289 19.32 0.32 -0.73
C ARG A 289 18.92 -0.62 0.38
N PHE A 290 17.75 -0.38 0.95
CA PHE A 290 17.18 -1.18 2.03
C PHE A 290 15.68 -0.95 2.10
N HIS A 291 14.97 -1.85 2.76
CA HIS A 291 13.56 -1.68 3.07
C HIS A 291 13.44 -1.64 4.59
N ASN A 292 12.90 -0.55 5.14
CA ASN A 292 12.74 -0.39 6.58
C ASN A 292 11.27 -0.45 6.96
N ILE A 293 10.92 -1.43 7.78
CA ILE A 293 9.58 -1.59 8.35
C ILE A 293 9.70 -1.50 9.86
N LYS A 294 8.95 -0.58 10.47
CA LYS A 294 8.79 -0.52 11.92
C LYS A 294 7.55 -1.31 12.30
N LEU A 295 7.72 -2.18 13.29
CA LEU A 295 6.64 -2.96 13.88
C LEU A 295 6.41 -2.46 15.30
N PHE A 296 5.16 -2.55 15.72
CA PHE A 296 4.69 -2.25 17.06
C PHE A 296 4.03 -3.49 17.64
N VAL A 297 4.30 -3.76 18.91
CA VAL A 297 3.78 -4.93 19.63
C VAL A 297 2.82 -4.43 20.72
N PRO A 298 1.50 -4.39 20.45
CA PRO A 298 0.53 -3.74 21.34
C PRO A 298 0.54 -4.27 22.79
N LYS A 299 0.93 -5.53 22.96
CA LYS A 299 1.01 -6.19 24.27
C LYS A 299 2.02 -5.57 25.24
N HIS A 300 3.01 -4.85 24.73
CA HIS A 300 4.09 -4.25 25.53
C HIS A 300 4.04 -2.71 25.55
N ASP A 301 2.97 -2.12 25.03
CA ASP A 301 2.68 -0.67 25.12
C ASP A 301 2.20 -0.23 26.51
#